data_AF-A0A529Y3Z5-F1
#
_entry.id   AF-A0A529Y3Z5-F1
#
_cell.length_a   1.000
_cell.length_b   1.000
_cell.length_c   1.000
_cell.angle_alpha   90.00
_cell.angle_beta   90.00
_cell.angle_gamma   90.00
#
_symmetry.space_group_name_H-M   'P 1'
#
loop_
_entity.id
_entity.type
_entity.pdbx_description
1 polymer ?
#
loop_
_entity_poly.entity_id
_entity_poly.type
_entity_poly.pdbx_seq_one_letter_code
_entity_poly.pdbx_strand_id
1 'polypeptide(L)'
;MNFDKANAALDSVYSADSPERLAKAYADWAATYDSETASLGYLLPFLITAWVARHVPAGEGPLLDAGCGTGLSGPSLKALGYG
;
A
#
# COMPACT_ATOMS: atom_id res chain seq x y z
N MET A 1 -7.65 9.47 14.33
CA MET A 1 -6.87 10.19 13.29
C MET A 1 -6.51 11.55 13.86
N ASN A 2 -5.25 11.96 13.78
CA ASN A 2 -4.84 13.31 14.15
C ASN A 2 -4.91 14.19 12.88
N PHE A 3 -5.97 14.99 12.76
CA PHE A 3 -6.20 15.83 11.59
C PHE A 3 -5.14 16.92 11.43
N ASP A 4 -4.54 17.41 12.52
CA ASP A 4 -3.49 18.43 12.46
C ASP A 4 -2.22 17.90 11.79
N LYS A 5 -1.83 16.66 12.13
CA LYS A 5 -0.69 15.98 11.50
C LYS A 5 -0.93 15.78 10.00
N ALA A 6 -2.16 15.36 9.62
CA ALA A 6 -2.52 15.14 8.23
C ALA A 6 -2.49 16.46 7.42
N ASN A 7 -3.03 17.54 7.99
CA ASN A 7 -3.01 18.87 7.36
C ASN A 7 -1.58 19.39 7.18
N ALA A 8 -0.71 19.26 8.20
CA ALA A 8 0.69 19.66 8.08
C ALA A 8 1.45 18.90 6.98
N ALA A 9 1.17 17.60 6.81
CA ALA A 9 1.75 16.80 5.74
C ALA A 9 1.26 17.27 4.35
N LEU A 10 -0.05 17.55 4.22
CA LEU A 10 -0.63 18.09 2.98
C LEU A 10 -0.06 19.47 2.65
N ASP A 11 0.04 20.36 3.64
CA ASP A 11 0.63 21.69 3.46
C ASP A 11 2.07 21.59 2.93
N SER A 12 2.88 20.69 3.49
CA SER A 12 4.26 20.46 3.02
C SER A 12 4.33 19.98 1.57
N VAL A 13 3.34 19.22 1.09
CA VAL A 13 3.27 18.75 -0.30
C VAL A 13 2.81 19.89 -1.21
N TYR A 14 1.76 20.61 -0.83
CA TYR A 14 1.20 21.68 -1.64
C TYR A 14 2.07 22.93 -1.71
N SER A 15 2.91 23.18 -0.70
CA SER A 15 3.85 24.31 -0.69
C SER A 15 5.21 23.98 -1.33
N ALA A 16 5.44 22.76 -1.80
CA ALA A 16 6.71 22.38 -2.41
C ALA A 16 6.92 23.11 -3.74
N ASP A 17 8.01 23.87 -3.84
CA ASP A 17 8.38 24.69 -4.99
C ASP A 17 9.50 24.09 -5.85
N SER A 18 9.97 22.89 -5.49
CA SER A 18 10.99 22.16 -6.23
C SER A 18 10.74 20.64 -6.21
N PRO A 19 11.20 19.89 -7.23
CA PRO A 19 11.11 18.43 -7.24
C PRO A 19 11.75 17.77 -6.03
N GLU A 20 12.86 18.30 -5.52
CA GLU A 20 13.60 17.77 -4.38
C GLU A 20 12.80 17.94 -3.08
N ARG A 21 12.16 19.10 -2.89
CA ARG A 21 11.29 19.33 -1.74
C ARG A 21 10.04 18.45 -1.78
N LEU A 22 9.44 18.31 -2.96
CA LEU A 22 8.29 17.42 -3.15
C LEU A 22 8.67 15.96 -2.86
N ALA A 23 9.78 15.48 -3.41
CA ALA A 23 10.27 14.13 -3.20
C ALA A 23 10.56 13.87 -1.71
N LYS A 24 11.16 14.84 -1.02
CA LYS A 24 11.40 14.74 0.43
C LYS A 24 10.10 14.65 1.22
N ALA A 25 9.12 15.52 0.93
CA ALA A 25 7.82 15.49 1.62
C ALA A 25 7.11 14.13 1.44
N TYR A 26 7.14 13.59 0.21
CA TYR A 26 6.63 12.25 -0.06
C TYR A 26 7.40 11.16 0.69
N ALA A 27 8.72 11.20 0.68
CA ALA A 27 9.56 10.20 1.36
C ALA A 27 9.32 10.17 2.88
N ASP A 28 9.18 11.34 3.50
CA ASP A 28 8.92 11.46 4.94
C ASP A 28 7.56 10.83 5.32
N TRP A 29 6.54 10.96 4.47
CA TRP A 29 5.22 10.35 4.68
C TRP A 29 5.17 8.86 4.33
N ALA A 30 5.89 8.43 3.29
CA ALA A 30 5.83 7.08 2.72
C ALA A 30 6.05 5.98 3.77
N ALA A 31 6.88 6.22 4.78
CA ALA A 31 7.13 5.28 5.88
C ALA A 31 5.86 4.93 6.70
N THR A 32 4.84 5.78 6.66
CA THR A 32 3.57 5.59 7.38
C THR A 32 2.39 5.23 6.46
N TYR A 33 2.60 5.24 5.15
CA TYR A 33 1.57 5.07 4.11
C TYR A 33 0.63 3.89 4.38
N ASP A 34 1.19 2.68 4.53
CA ASP A 34 0.41 1.45 4.67
C ASP A 34 -0.46 1.48 5.92
N SER A 35 0.09 1.97 7.04
CA SER A 35 -0.64 2.05 8.31
C SER A 35 -1.74 3.11 8.30
N GLU A 36 -1.46 4.28 7.71
CA GLU A 36 -2.44 5.37 7.62
C GLU A 36 -3.58 5.00 6.66
N THR A 37 -3.27 4.45 5.48
CA THR A 37 -4.29 4.01 4.51
C THR A 37 -5.15 2.85 5.04
N ALA A 38 -4.56 1.88 5.74
CA ALA A 38 -5.32 0.83 6.42
C ALA A 38 -6.26 1.41 7.49
N SER A 39 -5.82 2.41 8.26
CA SER A 39 -6.66 3.09 9.25
C SER A 39 -7.84 3.86 8.65
N LEU A 40 -7.74 4.23 7.37
CA LEU A 40 -8.79 4.85 6.58
C LEU A 40 -9.71 3.83 5.89
N GLY A 41 -9.48 2.53 6.10
CA GLY A 41 -10.32 1.45 5.56
C GLY A 41 -9.84 0.88 4.22
N TYR A 42 -8.65 1.25 3.74
CA TYR A 42 -8.06 0.61 2.57
C TYR A 42 -7.53 -0.79 2.92
N LEU A 43 -8.43 -1.78 2.88
CA LEU A 43 -8.15 -3.16 3.29
C LEU A 43 -8.06 -4.15 2.12
N LEU A 44 -8.26 -3.68 0.88
CA LEU A 44 -8.28 -4.54 -0.30
C LEU A 44 -7.03 -5.43 -0.46
N PRO A 45 -5.79 -4.98 -0.16
CA PRO A 45 -4.60 -5.85 -0.26
C PRO A 45 -4.68 -7.13 0.59
N PHE A 46 -5.48 -7.13 1.65
CA PHE A 46 -5.67 -8.30 2.51
C PHE A 46 -6.87 -9.15 2.08
N LEU A 47 -7.91 -8.53 1.50
CA LEU A 47 -9.15 -9.20 1.11
C LEU A 47 -9.04 -9.91 -0.25
N ILE A 48 -8.26 -9.34 -1.17
CA ILE A 48 -8.11 -9.84 -2.54
C ILE A 48 -7.58 -11.28 -2.57
N THR A 49 -6.75 -11.67 -1.60
CA THR A 49 -6.13 -12.99 -1.53
C THR A 49 -7.15 -14.11 -1.33
N ALA A 50 -8.28 -13.83 -0.67
CA ALA A 50 -9.38 -14.78 -0.52
C ALA A 50 -10.09 -15.06 -1.86
N TRP A 51 -10.21 -14.04 -2.73
CA TRP A 51 -10.76 -14.23 -4.07
C TRP A 51 -9.79 -14.99 -4.97
N VAL A 52 -8.49 -14.71 -4.87
CA VAL A 52 -7.45 -15.51 -5.56
C VAL A 52 -7.55 -16.97 -5.11
N ALA A 53 -7.54 -17.22 -3.80
CA ALA A 53 -7.65 -18.57 -3.22
C ALA A 53 -8.90 -19.34 -3.66
N ARG A 54 -9.99 -18.62 -3.91
CA ARG A 54 -11.26 -19.22 -4.36
C ARG A 54 -11.22 -19.70 -5.81
N HIS A 55 -10.44 -19.05 -6.67
CA HIS A 55 -10.56 -19.21 -8.12
C HIS A 55 -9.29 -19.71 -8.81
N VAL A 56 -8.13 -19.61 -8.17
CA VAL A 56 -6.84 -20.01 -8.73
C VAL A 56 -6.24 -21.05 -7.80
N PRO A 57 -6.14 -22.34 -8.17
CA PRO A 57 -5.52 -23.32 -7.29
C PRO A 57 -4.03 -23.02 -7.05
N ALA A 58 -3.58 -23.24 -5.81
CA ALA A 58 -2.16 -23.09 -5.46
C ALA A 58 -1.32 -24.15 -6.20
N GLY A 59 -0.12 -23.76 -6.66
CA GLY A 59 0.82 -24.66 -7.34
C GLY A 59 0.62 -24.81 -8.86
N GLU A 60 -0.35 -24.10 -9.47
CA GLU A 60 -0.53 -24.11 -10.93
C GLU A 60 0.47 -23.24 -11.70
N GLY A 61 1.35 -22.51 -10.99
CA GLY A 61 2.41 -21.70 -11.59
C GLY A 61 2.60 -20.35 -10.88
N PRO A 62 3.49 -19.50 -11.42
CA PRO A 62 3.76 -18.19 -10.85
C PRO A 62 2.56 -17.25 -11.00
N LEU A 63 2.37 -16.38 -10.00
CA LEU A 63 1.30 -15.37 -9.98
C LEU A 63 1.90 -13.96 -10.13
N LEU A 64 1.31 -13.17 -11.03
CA LEU A 64 1.66 -11.76 -11.23
C LEU A 64 0.62 -10.85 -10.57
N ASP A 65 1.05 -10.08 -9.57
CA ASP A 65 0.29 -8.93 -9.06
C ASP A 65 0.72 -7.68 -9.84
N ALA A 66 0.04 -7.41 -10.96
CA ALA A 66 0.36 -6.29 -11.84
C ALA A 66 0.09 -4.91 -11.19
N GLY A 67 -0.61 -4.88 -10.06
CA GLY A 67 -0.99 -3.68 -9.32
C GLY A 67 -0.57 -3.74 -7.85
N CYS A 68 0.61 -4.31 -7.58
CA CYS A 68 1.00 -4.69 -6.21
C CYS A 68 1.14 -3.54 -5.22
N GLY A 69 1.26 -2.29 -5.69
CA GLY A 69 1.44 -1.12 -4.83
C GLY A 69 2.68 -1.28 -3.95
N THR A 70 2.50 -1.16 -2.63
CA THR A 70 3.55 -1.40 -1.62
C THR A 70 3.84 -2.89 -1.39
N GLY A 71 3.11 -3.80 -2.03
CA GLY A 71 3.35 -5.25 -2.02
C GLY A 71 2.65 -6.01 -0.88
N LEU A 72 1.72 -5.39 -0.16
CA LEU A 72 1.05 -5.97 1.01
C LEU A 72 0.31 -7.30 0.73
N SER A 73 -0.17 -7.50 -0.50
CA SER A 73 -0.81 -8.76 -0.92
C SER A 73 0.17 -9.94 -0.94
N GLY A 74 1.45 -9.70 -1.21
CA GLY A 74 2.48 -10.73 -1.45
C GLY A 74 2.70 -11.67 -0.26
N PRO A 75 2.99 -11.17 0.96
CA PRO A 75 3.13 -12.01 2.14
C PRO A 75 1.89 -12.86 2.44
N SER A 76 0.70 -12.29 2.23
CA SER A 76 -0.58 -12.97 2.43
C SER A 76 -0.79 -14.10 1.41
N LEU A 77 -0.50 -13.85 0.13
CA LEU A 77 -0.52 -14.87 -0.93
C LEU A 77 0.49 -15.98 -0.68
N LYS A 78 1.71 -15.63 -0.25
CA LYS A 78 2.74 -16.61 0.12
C LYS A 78 2.30 -17.52 1.25
N ALA A 79 1.66 -16.97 2.29
CA ALA A 79 1.12 -17.75 3.39
C ALA A 79 0.00 -18.72 2.95
N LEU A 80 -0.72 -18.41 1.87
CA LEU A 80 -1.75 -19.26 1.27
C LEU A 80 -1.19 -20.28 0.26
N GLY A 81 0.13 -20.33 0.05
CA GLY A 81 0.77 -21.30 -0.83
C GLY A 81 0.99 -20.83 -2.28
N TYR A 82 0.83 -19.54 -2.57
CA TYR A 82 1.19 -18.96 -3.87
C TYR A 82 2.64 -18.48 -3.84
N GLY A 83 3.46 -18.90 -4.81
CA GLY A 83 4.86 -18.52 -4.91
C GLY A 83 5.58 -19.23 -6.03
#